data_AF-A0A5K1HFM9-F1
#
_entry.id   AF-A0A5K1HFM9-F1
#
_cell.length_a   1.000
_cell.length_b   1.000
_cell.length_c   1.000
_cell.angle_alpha   90.00
_cell.angle_beta   90.00
_cell.angle_gamma   90.00
#
_symmetry.space_group_name_H-M   'P 1'
#
loop_
_entity.id
_entity.type
_entity.pdbx_description
1 polymer ?
#
loop_
_entity_poly.entity_id
_entity_poly.type
_entity_poly.pdbx_seq_one_letter_code
_entity_poly.pdbx_strand_id
1 'polypeptide(L)' 'NLCEDIIEIFKIFDRDDSGYLTKTEIKIITKGLLDEEMVESFCDEADLEDEGEINYKEFLNKLLC' A
#
# COMPACT_ATOMS: atom_id res chain seq x y z
N ASN A 1 14.23 -9.46 2.55
CA ASN A 1 13.38 -9.69 1.37
C ASN A 1 12.41 -8.53 1.36
N LEU A 2 12.54 -7.57 0.44
CA LEU A 2 11.80 -6.30 0.48
C LEU A 2 10.28 -6.49 0.68
N CYS A 3 9.70 -7.54 0.10
CA CYS A 3 8.28 -7.88 0.26
C CYS A 3 7.89 -8.25 1.68
N GLU A 4 8.72 -9.03 2.39
CA GLU A 4 8.44 -9.47 3.76
C GLU A 4 8.51 -8.27 4.71
N ASP A 5 9.52 -7.40 4.53
CA ASP A 5 9.70 -6.18 5.32
C ASP A 5 8.50 -5.22 5.14
N ILE A 6 8.04 -5.07 3.90
CA ILE A 6 6.87 -4.24 3.58
C ILE A 6 5.59 -4.84 4.21
N ILE A 7 5.37 -6.16 4.11
CA ILE A 7 4.20 -6.84 4.70
C ILE A 7 4.17 -6.70 6.22
N GLU A 8 5.32 -6.80 6.89
CA GLU A 8 5.39 -6.60 8.34
C GLU A 8 5.01 -5.16 8.73
N ILE A 9 5.48 -4.17 7.97
CA ILE A 9 5.12 -2.78 8.21
C ILE A 9 3.61 -2.58 7.97
N PHE A 10 3.03 -3.13 6.90
CA PHE A 10 1.58 -3.06 6.67
C PHE A 10 0.77 -3.58 7.85
N LYS A 11 1.15 -4.72 8.44
CA LYS A 11 0.49 -5.28 9.63
C LYS A 11 0.62 -4.42 10.88
N ILE A 12 1.64 -3.58 10.98
CA ILE A 12 1.80 -2.63 12.10
C ILE A 12 0.82 -1.46 11.98
N PHE A 13 0.53 -1.04 10.74
CA PHE A 13 -0.42 0.03 10.46
C PHE A 13 -1.87 -0.45 10.48
N ASP A 14 -2.15 -1.65 9.94
CA ASP A 14 -3.49 -2.28 9.89
C ASP A 14 -3.86 -2.91 11.25
N ARG A 15 -4.14 -2.05 12.24
CA ARG A 15 -4.35 -2.46 13.64
C ARG A 15 -5.64 -3.23 13.88
N ASP A 16 -6.63 -3.06 13.01
CA ASP A 16 -7.91 -3.73 13.08
C ASP A 16 -7.98 -4.97 12.16
N ASP A 17 -6.89 -5.28 11.45
CA ASP A 17 -6.78 -6.40 10.50
C ASP A 17 -7.87 -6.32 9.42
N SER A 18 -8.21 -5.08 9.02
CA SER A 18 -9.20 -4.80 7.99
C SER A 18 -8.74 -5.26 6.61
N GLY A 19 -7.42 -5.26 6.38
CA GLY A 19 -6.83 -5.46 5.06
C GLY A 19 -6.73 -4.18 4.23
N TYR A 20 -7.08 -3.03 4.80
CA TYR A 20 -7.14 -1.75 4.12
C TYR A 20 -6.24 -0.72 4.81
N LEU A 21 -5.62 0.15 4.02
CA LEU A 21 -4.89 1.31 4.52
C LEU A 21 -5.23 2.54 3.69
N THR A 22 -5.14 3.70 4.30
CA THR A 22 -5.31 4.97 3.58
C THR A 22 -4.16 5.22 2.61
N LYS A 23 -4.42 6.01 1.55
CA LYS A 23 -3.39 6.51 0.61
C LYS A 23 -2.16 7.08 1.32
N THR A 24 -2.40 7.79 2.42
CA THR A 24 -1.34 8.45 3.20
C THR A 24 -0.46 7.43 3.92
N GLU A 25 -1.06 6.39 4.52
CA GLU A 25 -0.32 5.32 5.17
C GLU A 25 0.52 4.53 4.18
N ILE A 26 -0.02 4.19 3.01
CA ILE A 26 0.74 3.53 1.94
C ILE A 26 1.96 4.38 1.56
N LYS A 27 1.77 5.67 1.28
CA LYS A 27 2.87 6.60 0.94
C LYS A 27 3.93 6.68 2.04
N ILE A 28 3.54 6.64 3.32
CA ILE A 28 4.49 6.65 4.44
C ILE A 28 5.30 5.35 4.48
N ILE A 29 4.65 4.20 4.30
CA ILE A 29 5.27 2.88 4.36
C ILE A 29 6.25 2.69 3.20
N THR A 30 5.86 3.12 2.01
CA THR A 30 6.66 2.92 0.79
C THR A 30 7.73 3.98 0.58
N LYS A 31 7.73 5.06 1.37
CA LYS A 31 8.68 6.17 1.25
C LYS A 31 10.12 5.69 1.39
N GLY A 32 10.90 5.86 0.31
CA GLY A 32 12.30 5.45 0.27
C GLY A 32 12.52 3.94 0.11
N LEU A 33 11.45 3.15 0.04
CA LEU A 33 11.49 1.73 -0.36
C LEU A 33 11.15 1.56 -1.85
N LEU A 34 10.22 2.37 -2.34
CA LEU A 34 9.72 2.35 -3.71
C LEU A 34 9.86 3.73 -4.37
N ASP A 35 9.72 3.74 -5.68
CA ASP A 35 9.63 4.97 -6.46
C ASP A 35 8.30 5.69 -6.20
N GLU A 36 8.37 6.99 -5.89
CA GLU A 36 7.17 7.78 -5.54
C GLU A 36 6.18 7.89 -6.71
N GLU A 37 6.65 7.99 -7.95
CA GLU A 37 5.79 8.09 -9.14
C GLU A 37 5.03 6.77 -9.37
N MET A 38 5.71 5.64 -9.19
CA MET A 38 5.08 4.32 -9.23
C MET A 38 4.01 4.17 -8.14
N VAL A 39 4.32 4.54 -6.90
CA VAL A 39 3.37 4.47 -5.77
C VAL A 39 2.15 5.34 -6.04
N GLU A 40 2.35 6.57 -6.55
CA GLU A 40 1.26 7.49 -6.87
C GLU A 40 0.35 6.94 -7.97
N SER A 41 0.94 6.42 -9.06
CA SER A 41 0.17 5.77 -10.14
C SER A 41 -0.67 4.59 -9.64
N PHE A 42 -0.11 3.73 -8.78
CA PHE A 42 -0.84 2.60 -8.22
C PHE A 42 -1.94 3.04 -7.25
N CYS A 43 -1.66 4.05 -6.42
CA CYS A 43 -2.66 4.58 -5.53
C CYS A 43 -3.79 5.25 -6.30
N ASP A 44 -3.51 5.95 -7.41
CA ASP A 44 -4.54 6.56 -8.25
C ASP A 44 -5.39 5.52 -9.00
N GLU A 45 -4.80 4.40 -9.43
CA GLU A 45 -5.57 3.28 -9.97
C GLU A 45 -6.45 2.60 -8.92
N ALA A 46 -5.97 2.48 -7.67
CA ALA A 46 -6.72 1.85 -6.58
C ALA A 46 -7.85 2.75 -6.05
N ASP A 47 -7.68 4.07 -6.12
CA ASP A 47 -8.63 5.09 -5.64
C ASP A 47 -9.78 5.34 -6.64
N LEU A 48 -9.83 4.61 -7.77
CA LEU A 48 -10.94 4.67 -8.73
C LEU A 48 -12.28 4.17 -8.14
N GLU A 49 -12.24 3.49 -6.99
CA GLU A 49 -13.45 3.07 -6.26
C GLU A 49 -13.92 4.10 -5.21
N ASP A 50 -13.20 5.21 -5.02
CA ASP A 50 -13.61 6.41 -4.24
C ASP A 50 -14.01 6.12 -2.76
N GLU A 51 -13.46 5.06 -2.15
CA GLU A 51 -13.66 4.72 -0.74
C GLU A 51 -12.62 5.36 0.20
N GLY A 52 -11.53 5.93 -0.34
CA GLY A 52 -10.46 6.56 0.44
C GLY A 52 -9.50 5.59 1.15
N GLU A 53 -9.78 4.29 1.05
CA GLU A 53 -8.98 3.20 1.61
C GLU A 53 -8.55 2.25 0.49
N ILE A 54 -7.33 1.76 0.57
CA ILE A 54 -6.71 0.89 -0.43
C ILE A 54 -6.51 -0.50 0.18
N ASN A 55 -6.97 -1.53 -0.53
CA ASN A 55 -6.63 -2.91 -0.21
C ASN A 55 -5.14 -3.14 -0.46
N TYR A 56 -4.35 -3.22 0.61
CA TYR A 56 -2.90 -3.32 0.48
C TYR A 56 -2.45 -4.68 -0.10
N LYS A 57 -3.27 -5.73 0.03
CA LYS A 57 -2.96 -7.05 -0.55
C LYS A 57 -3.04 -7.00 -2.07
N GLU A 58 -3.99 -6.25 -2.62
CA GLU A 58 -4.07 -5.98 -4.06
C GLU A 58 -2.92 -5.10 -4.52
N PHE A 59 -2.60 -4.05 -3.76
CA PHE A 59 -1.43 -3.20 -4.02
C PHE A 59 -0.14 -4.03 -4.11
N LEU A 60 0.11 -4.92 -3.15
CA LEU A 60 1.27 -5.80 -3.16
C LEU A 60 1.26 -6.79 -4.33
N ASN A 61 0.10 -7.35 -4.68
CA ASN A 61 -0.01 -8.21 -5.86
C ASN A 61 0.36 -7.48 -7.14
N LYS A 62 -0.09 -6.23 -7.31
CA LYS A 62 0.25 -5.40 -8.47
C LYS A 62 1.72 -4.97 -8.50
N LEU A 63 2.34 -4.82 -7.35
CA LEU A 63 3.72 -4.34 -7.25
C LEU A 63 4.77 -5.46 -7.37
N LEU A 64 4.38 -6.70 -7.06
CA LEU A 64 5.27 -7.88 -7.02
C LEU A 64 5.06 -8.87 -8.18
N CYS A 65 4.11 -8.60 -9.08
CA CYS A 65 3.90 -9.32 -10.34
C CYS A 65 4.24 -8.42 -11.54
#